data_AF-A0A965FPB5-F1
#
_entry.id   AF-A0A965FPB5-F1
#
_cell.length_a   1.000
_cell.length_b   1.000
_cell.length_c   1.000
_cell.angle_alpha   90.00
_cell.angle_beta   90.00
_cell.angle_gamma   90.00
#
_symmetry.space_group_name_H-M   'P 1'
#
loop_
_entity.id
_entity.type
_entity.pdbx_description
1 polymer ?
#
loop_
_entity_poly.entity_id
_entity_poly.type
_entity_poly.pdbx_seq_one_letter_code
_entity_poly.pdbx_strand_id
1 'polypeptide(L)'
;MTEKKIIYLKDIDAQTLLEDDDAVVNIPKGLPFRKLVYSWLLDPNIKGNYQKTIDNSIALLILLNLLALLFERVPRIYEPYHLWFHYFDIFSVIVFTVEYVLRFYLAVEDSEFKGSRFPRFAYVKSPFALIDLIAIAPFYLQSFIAIDLRVLRLLRLL
;
A
#
# COMPACT_ATOMS: atom_id res chain seq x y z
N MET A 1 40.64 -7.63 16.45
CA MET A 1 41.08 -7.79 15.05
C MET A 1 40.06 -8.67 14.37
N THR A 2 39.23 -8.11 13.48
CA THR A 2 38.14 -8.85 12.82
C THR A 2 38.68 -9.39 11.50
N GLU A 3 38.78 -10.72 11.36
CA GLU A 3 39.19 -11.36 10.11
C GLU A 3 38.22 -11.02 8.99
N LYS A 4 38.72 -10.35 7.95
CA LYS A 4 37.96 -10.02 6.76
C LYS A 4 37.94 -11.27 5.88
N LYS A 5 36.85 -12.04 5.92
CA LYS A 5 36.66 -13.23 5.08
C LYS A 5 36.44 -12.80 3.63
N ILE A 6 37.47 -12.92 2.80
CA ILE A 6 37.40 -12.61 1.37
C ILE A 6 36.75 -13.82 0.67
N ILE A 7 35.55 -13.63 0.13
CA ILE A 7 34.82 -14.65 -0.64
C ILE A 7 35.15 -14.41 -2.12
N TYR A 8 35.70 -15.41 -2.81
CA TYR A 8 36.03 -15.32 -4.23
C TYR A 8 34.79 -15.59 -5.08
N LEU A 9 34.55 -14.78 -6.12
CA LEU A 9 33.40 -14.90 -7.03
C LEU A 9 33.31 -16.25 -7.75
N LYS A 10 34.39 -17.05 -7.75
CA LYS A 10 34.45 -18.38 -8.35
C LYS A 10 33.80 -19.47 -7.49
N ASP A 11 33.64 -19.21 -6.19
CA ASP A 11 33.05 -20.14 -5.22
C ASP A 11 31.54 -19.92 -5.04
N ILE A 12 30.98 -18.92 -5.72
CA ILE A 12 29.55 -18.64 -5.73
C ILE A 12 28.95 -19.43 -6.87
N ASP A 13 28.40 -20.60 -6.55
CA ASP A 13 27.65 -21.41 -7.50
C ASP A 13 26.42 -20.62 -7.96
N ALA A 14 26.30 -20.42 -9.28
CA ALA A 14 25.21 -19.67 -9.88
C ALA A 14 23.84 -20.30 -9.56
N GLN A 15 23.80 -21.61 -9.27
CA GLN A 15 22.59 -22.30 -8.82
C GLN A 15 22.15 -21.85 -7.41
N THR A 16 23.07 -21.56 -6.49
CA THR A 16 22.73 -21.05 -5.15
C THR A 16 22.21 -19.61 -5.17
N LEU A 17 22.55 -18.82 -6.19
CA LEU A 17 21.97 -17.49 -6.42
C LEU A 17 20.59 -17.56 -7.07
N LEU A 18 20.29 -18.64 -7.82
CA LEU A 18 19.00 -18.85 -8.49
C LEU A 18 18.00 -19.62 -7.63
N GLU A 19 18.45 -20.46 -6.69
CA GLU A 19 17.60 -21.13 -5.69
C GLU A 19 16.94 -20.14 -4.70
N ASP A 20 17.49 -18.93 -4.55
CA ASP A 20 16.99 -17.90 -3.64
C ASP A 20 15.83 -17.08 -4.23
N ASP A 21 15.50 -17.28 -5.52
CA ASP A 21 14.31 -16.74 -6.21
C ASP A 21 13.10 -17.70 -6.11
N ASP A 22 13.34 -19.01 -5.95
CA ASP A 22 12.31 -20.05 -5.78
C ASP A 22 12.03 -20.37 -4.31
N ALA A 23 12.39 -19.47 -3.38
CA ALA A 23 12.16 -19.62 -1.95
C ALA A 23 10.66 -19.90 -1.67
N VAL A 24 10.33 -21.18 -1.53
CA VAL A 24 8.98 -21.68 -1.29
C VAL A 24 8.44 -20.99 -0.04
N VAL A 25 7.27 -20.34 -0.18
CA VAL A 25 6.58 -19.64 0.90
C VAL A 25 6.47 -20.54 2.13
N ASN A 26 7.34 -20.32 3.12
CA ASN A 26 7.39 -21.12 4.34
C ASN A 26 6.61 -20.44 5.45
N ILE A 27 5.28 -20.45 5.32
CA ILE A 27 4.35 -19.95 6.35
C ILE A 27 3.84 -21.15 7.18
N PRO A 28 4.19 -21.26 8.48
CA PRO A 28 3.69 -22.35 9.31
C PRO A 28 2.16 -22.26 9.45
N LYS A 29 1.47 -23.36 9.11
CA LYS A 29 -0.01 -23.43 9.03
C LYS A 29 -0.74 -23.38 10.40
N GLY A 30 -0.01 -23.31 11.52
CA GLY A 30 -0.54 -23.27 12.89
C GLY A 30 -0.65 -21.88 13.51
N LEU A 31 -0.51 -20.81 12.72
CA LEU A 31 -0.55 -19.43 13.22
C LEU A 31 -1.99 -18.92 13.40
N PRO A 32 -2.25 -18.00 14.35
CA PRO A 32 -3.54 -17.34 14.47
C PRO A 32 -3.89 -16.59 13.18
N PHE A 33 -5.18 -16.52 12.83
CA PHE A 33 -5.67 -15.96 11.56
C PHE A 33 -5.04 -14.61 11.19
N ARG A 34 -4.88 -13.71 12.16
CA ARG A 34 -4.25 -12.39 11.96
C ARG A 34 -2.83 -12.49 11.43
N LYS A 35 -2.02 -13.35 12.04
CA LYS A 35 -0.62 -13.53 11.68
C LYS A 35 -0.48 -14.24 10.34
N LEU A 36 -1.40 -15.15 10.02
CA LEU A 36 -1.47 -15.77 8.69
C LEU A 36 -1.76 -14.73 7.61
N VAL A 37 -2.76 -13.88 7.82
CA VAL A 37 -3.12 -12.81 6.87
C VAL A 37 -1.96 -11.81 6.72
N TYR A 38 -1.32 -11.41 7.82
CA TYR A 38 -0.13 -10.56 7.78
C TYR A 38 1.02 -11.20 6.97
N SER A 39 1.35 -12.46 7.24
CA SER A 39 2.43 -13.17 6.52
C SER A 39 2.18 -13.28 5.01
N TRP A 40 0.92 -13.44 4.60
CA TRP A 40 0.57 -13.53 3.18
C TRP A 40 0.49 -12.18 2.47
N LEU A 41 -0.02 -11.15 3.14
CA LEU A 41 -0.37 -9.87 2.49
C LEU A 41 0.63 -8.74 2.75
N LEU A 42 1.31 -8.72 3.90
CA LEU A 42 2.05 -7.53 4.36
C LEU A 42 3.48 -7.80 4.82
N ASP A 43 3.88 -9.05 5.09
CA ASP A 43 5.21 -9.35 5.65
C ASP A 43 6.32 -9.20 4.59
N PRO A 44 7.20 -8.20 4.68
CA PRO A 44 8.25 -8.00 3.66
C PRO A 44 9.38 -9.03 3.77
N ASN A 45 9.43 -9.82 4.85
CA ASN A 45 10.52 -10.75 5.12
C ASN A 45 10.32 -12.12 4.46
N ILE A 46 9.13 -12.39 3.91
CA ILE A 46 8.80 -13.66 3.28
C ILE A 46 8.85 -13.50 1.76
N LYS A 47 9.87 -14.08 1.12
CA LYS A 47 9.96 -14.15 -0.34
C LYS A 47 8.83 -15.04 -0.89
N GLY A 48 8.20 -14.62 -1.99
CA GLY A 48 7.12 -15.36 -2.68
C GLY A 48 5.69 -15.12 -2.16
N ASN A 49 5.49 -14.24 -1.16
CA ASN A 49 4.15 -13.87 -0.72
C ASN A 49 3.47 -12.82 -1.64
N TYR A 50 2.24 -12.41 -1.31
CA TYR A 50 1.49 -11.43 -2.10
C TYR A 50 1.83 -9.98 -1.78
N GLN A 51 2.74 -9.70 -0.85
CA GLN A 51 3.05 -8.33 -0.40
C GLN A 51 3.51 -7.44 -1.56
N LYS A 52 4.47 -7.89 -2.38
CA LYS A 52 4.94 -7.12 -3.54
C LYS A 52 3.84 -6.84 -4.55
N THR A 53 2.96 -7.81 -4.79
CA THR A 53 1.83 -7.66 -5.73
C THR A 53 0.83 -6.64 -5.20
N ILE A 54 0.49 -6.71 -3.92
CA ILE A 54 -0.40 -5.74 -3.26
C ILE A 54 0.21 -4.34 -3.34
N ASP A 55 1.46 -4.16 -2.91
CA ASP A 55 2.12 -2.86 -2.92
C ASP A 55 2.21 -2.27 -4.32
N ASN A 56 2.57 -3.07 -5.33
CA ASN A 56 2.58 -2.62 -6.72
C ASN A 56 1.18 -2.28 -7.23
N SER A 57 0.15 -3.02 -6.83
CA SER A 57 -1.24 -2.74 -7.22
C SER A 57 -1.75 -1.43 -6.61
N ILE A 58 -1.41 -1.16 -5.35
CA ILE A 58 -1.73 0.08 -4.64
C ILE A 58 -0.99 1.25 -5.28
N ALA A 59 0.31 1.11 -5.54
CA ALA A 59 1.09 2.13 -6.24
C ALA A 59 0.51 2.44 -7.63
N LEU A 60 0.14 1.41 -8.39
CA LEU A 60 -0.51 1.57 -9.69
C LEU A 60 -1.86 2.28 -9.54
N LEU A 61 -2.67 1.93 -8.54
CA LEU A 61 -3.96 2.57 -8.30
C LEU A 61 -3.79 4.04 -7.92
N ILE A 62 -2.78 4.40 -7.13
CA ILE A 62 -2.46 5.80 -6.80
C ILE A 62 -2.10 6.56 -8.08
N LEU A 63 -1.25 5.99 -8.94
CA LEU A 63 -0.87 6.61 -10.22
C LEU A 63 -2.08 6.79 -11.14
N LEU A 64 -2.96 5.80 -11.23
CA LEU A 64 -4.19 5.89 -12.03
C LEU A 64 -5.15 6.96 -11.48
N ASN A 65 -5.26 7.10 -10.15
CA ASN A 65 -6.02 8.19 -9.53
C ASN A 65 -5.45 9.57 -9.85
N LEU A 66 -4.13 9.70 -9.82
CA LEU A 66 -3.48 10.95 -10.22
C LEU A 66 -3.73 11.27 -11.70
N LEU A 67 -3.66 10.28 -12.60
CA LEU A 67 -3.99 10.47 -14.01
C LEU A 67 -5.46 10.83 -14.23
N ALA A 68 -6.37 10.15 -13.53
CA ALA A 68 -7.79 10.45 -13.58
C ALA A 68 -8.05 11.89 -13.18
N LEU A 69 -7.48 12.31 -12.05
CA LEU A 69 -7.51 13.68 -11.53
C LEU A 69 -7.00 14.71 -12.55
N LEU A 70 -5.93 14.42 -13.28
CA LEU A 70 -5.41 15.30 -14.34
C LEU A 70 -6.37 15.39 -15.53
N PHE A 71 -6.95 14.26 -15.95
CA PHE A 71 -7.91 14.25 -17.06
C PHE A 71 -9.23 14.95 -16.73
N GLU A 72 -9.64 14.96 -15.48
CA GLU A 72 -10.79 15.76 -15.04
C GLU A 72 -10.59 17.27 -15.25
N ARG A 73 -9.35 17.75 -15.33
CA ARG A 73 -9.05 19.15 -15.66
C ARG A 73 -9.30 19.50 -17.12
N VAL A 74 -9.47 18.50 -17.98
CA VAL A 74 -9.71 18.69 -19.42
C VAL A 74 -11.19 18.39 -19.71
N PRO A 75 -12.06 19.41 -19.86
CA PRO A 75 -13.50 19.20 -20.03
C PRO A 75 -13.84 18.32 -21.22
N ARG A 76 -13.04 18.40 -22.29
CA ARG A 76 -13.21 17.59 -23.51
C ARG A 76 -13.09 16.07 -23.26
N ILE A 77 -12.30 15.68 -22.25
CA ILE A 77 -12.13 14.27 -21.84
C ILE A 77 -13.13 13.94 -20.73
N TYR A 78 -13.36 14.85 -19.79
CA TYR A 78 -14.23 14.60 -18.64
C TYR A 78 -15.71 14.48 -19.00
N GLU A 79 -16.29 15.42 -19.76
CA GLU A 79 -17.72 15.45 -20.10
C GLU A 79 -18.29 14.10 -20.60
N PRO A 80 -17.68 13.43 -21.60
CA PRO A 80 -18.19 12.14 -22.08
C PRO A 80 -17.97 10.98 -21.10
N TYR A 81 -17.01 11.08 -20.18
CA TYR A 81 -16.59 9.97 -19.30
C TYR A 81 -16.81 10.26 -17.80
N HIS A 82 -17.54 11.31 -17.43
CA HIS A 82 -17.69 11.76 -16.04
C HIS A 82 -18.21 10.65 -15.11
N LEU A 83 -19.12 9.80 -15.57
CA LEU A 83 -19.61 8.63 -14.82
C LEU A 83 -18.51 7.59 -14.57
N TRP A 84 -17.65 7.34 -15.56
CA TRP A 84 -16.53 6.41 -15.42
C TRP A 84 -15.51 6.92 -14.42
N PHE A 85 -15.18 8.22 -14.48
CA PHE A 85 -14.31 8.86 -13.48
C PHE A 85 -14.92 8.75 -12.08
N HIS A 86 -16.23 8.99 -11.93
CA HIS A 86 -16.90 8.88 -10.65
C HIS A 86 -16.89 7.45 -10.07
N TYR A 87 -17.20 6.43 -10.89
CA TYR A 87 -17.13 5.04 -10.44
C TYR A 87 -15.71 4.60 -10.11
N PHE A 88 -14.72 5.06 -10.89
CA PHE A 88 -13.31 4.79 -10.62
C PHE A 88 -12.84 5.43 -9.29
N ASP A 89 -13.28 6.66 -9.01
CA ASP A 89 -12.98 7.37 -7.76
C ASP A 89 -13.59 6.62 -6.54
N ILE A 90 -14.87 6.25 -6.62
CA ILE A 90 -15.53 5.45 -5.58
C ILE A 90 -14.82 4.11 -5.37
N PHE A 91 -14.52 3.39 -6.46
CA PHE A 91 -13.81 2.11 -6.40
C PHE A 91 -12.45 2.26 -5.71
N SER A 92 -11.68 3.27 -6.09
CA SER A 92 -10.36 3.52 -5.55
C SER A 92 -10.41 3.83 -4.05
N VAL A 93 -11.36 4.66 -3.64
CA VAL A 93 -11.56 5.00 -2.22
C VAL A 93 -11.94 3.76 -1.40
N ILE A 94 -12.80 2.88 -1.92
CA ILE A 94 -13.15 1.63 -1.25
C ILE A 94 -11.89 0.76 -1.08
N VAL A 95 -11.09 0.59 -2.14
CA VAL A 95 -9.88 -0.23 -2.09
C VAL A 95 -8.89 0.32 -1.07
N PHE A 96 -8.56 1.62 -1.13
CA PHE A 96 -7.64 2.25 -0.18
C PHE A 96 -8.17 2.23 1.26
N THR A 97 -9.48 2.37 1.46
CA THR A 97 -10.07 2.31 2.81
C THR A 97 -9.96 0.91 3.40
N VAL A 98 -10.26 -0.12 2.62
CA VAL A 98 -10.13 -1.52 3.05
C VAL A 98 -8.67 -1.84 3.37
N GLU A 99 -7.76 -1.41 2.50
CA GLU A 99 -6.31 -1.60 2.67
C GLU A 99 -5.79 -0.89 3.93
N TYR A 100 -6.17 0.37 4.15
CA TYR A 100 -5.81 1.14 5.34
C TYR A 100 -6.31 0.47 6.63
N VAL A 101 -7.57 0.02 6.66
CA VAL A 101 -8.14 -0.69 7.82
C VAL A 101 -7.45 -2.03 8.05
N LEU A 102 -7.12 -2.75 6.98
CA LEU A 102 -6.42 -4.03 7.06
C LEU A 102 -5.03 -3.84 7.64
N ARG A 103 -4.25 -2.87 7.14
CA ARG A 103 -2.93 -2.54 7.69
C ARG A 103 -3.02 -2.07 9.14
N PHE A 104 -4.01 -1.23 9.48
CA PHE A 104 -4.24 -0.82 10.87
C PHE A 104 -4.55 -2.01 11.81
N TYR A 105 -5.35 -2.98 11.35
CA TYR A 105 -5.69 -4.18 12.12
C TYR A 105 -4.47 -5.10 12.30
N LEU A 106 -3.64 -5.21 11.27
CA LEU A 106 -2.48 -6.10 11.23
C LEU A 106 -1.20 -5.46 11.81
N ALA A 107 -1.16 -4.14 12.01
CA ALA A 107 -0.03 -3.40 12.59
C ALA A 107 0.44 -3.92 13.97
N VAL A 108 -0.38 -4.71 14.67
CA VAL A 108 0.01 -5.35 15.94
C VAL A 108 0.97 -6.52 15.74
N GLU A 109 0.90 -7.19 14.60
CA GLU A 109 1.77 -8.33 14.26
C GLU A 109 3.11 -7.90 13.64
N ASP A 110 3.15 -6.69 13.10
CA ASP A 110 4.32 -6.12 12.46
C ASP A 110 5.48 -5.92 13.45
N SER A 111 6.64 -6.48 13.11
CA SER A 111 7.88 -6.35 13.88
C SER A 111 8.37 -4.92 13.99
N GLU A 112 8.08 -4.06 13.02
CA GLU A 112 8.46 -2.66 13.00
C GLU A 112 7.74 -1.86 14.10
N PHE A 113 6.49 -2.22 14.41
CA PHE A 113 5.66 -1.52 15.40
C PHE A 113 5.59 -2.21 16.76
N LYS A 114 6.10 -3.45 16.90
CA LYS A 114 6.11 -4.22 18.17
C LYS A 114 6.83 -3.55 19.34
N GLY A 115 7.79 -2.65 19.08
CA GLY A 115 8.50 -1.90 20.12
C GLY A 115 7.70 -0.73 20.72
N SER A 116 6.59 -0.32 20.10
CA SER A 116 5.79 0.81 20.56
C SER A 116 4.76 0.40 21.61
N ARG A 117 4.55 1.24 22.63
CA ARG A 117 3.49 1.07 23.66
C ARG A 117 2.08 0.99 23.03
N PHE A 118 1.91 1.55 21.83
CA PHE A 118 0.68 1.54 21.05
C PHE A 118 0.98 1.32 19.55
N PRO A 119 1.15 0.07 19.08
CA PRO A 119 1.55 -0.24 17.69
C PRO A 119 0.59 0.35 16.65
N ARG A 120 -0.71 0.37 16.96
CA ARG A 120 -1.74 0.97 16.11
C ARG A 120 -1.52 2.47 15.86
N PHE A 121 -1.15 3.22 16.90
CA PHE A 121 -0.95 4.67 16.77
C PHE A 121 0.38 5.01 16.10
N ALA A 122 1.38 4.15 16.27
CA ALA A 122 2.64 4.25 15.55
C ALA A 122 2.43 4.05 14.03
N TYR A 123 1.60 3.08 13.65
CA TYR A 123 1.22 2.87 12.25
C TYR A 123 0.52 4.08 11.63
N VAL A 124 -0.50 4.65 12.31
CA VAL A 124 -1.22 5.85 11.80
C VAL A 124 -0.29 7.05 11.58
N LYS A 125 0.81 7.15 12.34
CA LYS A 125 1.82 8.21 12.18
C LYS A 125 2.89 7.88 11.13
N SER A 126 2.89 6.68 10.58
CA SER A 126 3.85 6.31 9.55
C SER A 126 3.62 7.13 8.27
N PRO A 127 4.69 7.46 7.51
CA PRO A 127 4.54 8.21 6.27
C PRO A 127 3.68 7.46 5.24
N PHE A 128 3.72 6.13 5.23
CA PHE A 128 2.87 5.30 4.35
C PHE A 128 1.38 5.46 4.67
N ALA A 129 1.00 5.30 5.94
CA ALA A 129 -0.39 5.48 6.36
C ALA A 129 -0.90 6.91 6.10
N LEU A 130 -0.01 7.91 6.15
CA LEU A 130 -0.35 9.29 5.83
C LEU A 130 -0.61 9.48 4.32
N ILE A 131 0.17 8.83 3.45
CA ILE A 131 -0.05 8.85 2.00
C ILE A 131 -1.42 8.24 1.66
N ASP A 132 -1.73 7.07 2.24
CA ASP A 132 -3.03 6.40 2.03
C ASP A 132 -4.20 7.29 2.49
N LEU A 133 -4.05 7.96 3.65
CA LEU A 133 -5.05 8.89 4.17
C LEU A 133 -5.23 10.12 3.27
N ILE A 134 -4.13 10.73 2.80
CA ILE A 134 -4.18 11.90 1.91
C ILE A 134 -4.84 11.54 0.57
N ALA A 135 -4.62 10.32 0.06
CA ALA A 135 -5.22 9.86 -1.19
C ALA A 135 -6.76 9.77 -1.11
N ILE A 136 -7.31 9.31 0.02
CA ILE A 136 -8.77 9.18 0.21
C ILE A 136 -9.44 10.43 0.81
N ALA A 137 -8.67 11.33 1.44
CA ALA A 137 -9.20 12.48 2.17
C ALA A 137 -10.11 13.40 1.32
N PRO A 138 -9.78 13.78 0.07
CA PRO A 138 -10.63 14.66 -0.72
C PRO A 138 -12.05 14.11 -0.92
N PHE A 139 -12.18 12.80 -1.16
CA PHE A 139 -13.47 12.14 -1.35
C PHE A 139 -14.30 12.15 -0.06
N TYR A 140 -13.69 11.78 1.07
CA TYR A 140 -14.37 11.80 2.36
C TYR A 140 -14.77 13.21 2.79
N LEU A 141 -13.92 14.21 2.54
CA LEU A 141 -14.25 15.61 2.81
C LEU A 141 -15.41 16.09 1.95
N GLN A 142 -15.49 15.68 0.68
CA GLN A 142 -16.62 16.00 -0.20
C GLN A 142 -17.91 15.29 0.19
N SER A 143 -17.84 14.08 0.75
CA SER A 143 -19.01 13.31 1.18
C SER A 143 -19.53 13.71 2.57
N PHE A 144 -18.65 13.99 3.53
CA PHE A 144 -19.03 14.32 4.91
C PHE A 144 -19.27 15.80 5.15
N ILE A 145 -18.60 16.68 4.40
CA ILE A 145 -18.74 18.11 4.61
C ILE A 145 -19.55 18.69 3.45
N ALA A 146 -20.79 19.09 3.74
CA ALA A 146 -21.57 19.99 2.89
C ALA A 146 -20.99 21.43 2.92
N ILE A 147 -19.65 21.57 2.89
CA ILE A 147 -19.00 22.83 2.56
C ILE A 147 -19.28 23.05 1.08
N ASP A 148 -19.72 24.27 0.77
CA ASP A 148 -19.92 24.77 -0.58
C ASP A 148 -18.97 24.09 -1.57
N LEU A 149 -19.52 23.30 -2.50
CA LEU A 149 -18.82 22.45 -3.50
C LEU A 149 -17.72 23.20 -4.28
N ARG A 150 -17.74 24.53 -4.19
CA ARG A 150 -16.80 25.50 -4.73
C ARG A 150 -15.40 25.43 -4.09
N VAL A 151 -15.29 25.20 -2.78
CA VAL A 151 -13.99 25.19 -2.06
C VAL A 151 -13.23 23.88 -2.29
N LEU A 152 -13.96 22.75 -2.36
CA LEU A 152 -13.38 21.43 -2.62
C LEU A 152 -12.78 21.32 -4.03
N ARG A 153 -13.34 22.05 -5.01
CA ARG A 153 -12.80 22.14 -6.38
C ARG A 153 -11.40 22.77 -6.44
N LEU A 154 -11.06 23.63 -5.47
CA LEU A 154 -9.76 24.30 -5.35
C LEU A 154 -8.70 23.41 -4.70
N LEU A 155 -9.06 22.61 -3.69
CA LEU A 155 -8.11 21.68 -3.05
C LEU A 155 -7.62 20.59 -4.02
N ARG A 156 -8.48 20.20 -4.96
CA ARG A 156 -8.16 19.25 -6.01
C ARG A 156 -7.04 19.74 -6.98
N LEU A 157 -6.66 21.02 -6.96
CA LEU A 157 -5.66 21.64 -7.84
C LEU A 157 -4.24 21.66 -7.23
N LEU A 158 -4.13 21.41 -5.93
CA LEU A 158 -2.86 21.42 -5.20
C LEU A 158 -2.18 20.05 -5.22
#